data_AF-A0A2N3RDJ1-F1
#
_entry.id   AF-A0A2N3RDJ1-F1
#
_cell.length_a   1.000
_cell.length_b   1.000
_cell.length_c   1.000
_cell.angle_alpha   90.00
_cell.angle_beta   90.00
_cell.angle_gamma   90.00
#
_symmetry.space_group_name_H-M   'P 1'
#
loop_
_entity.id
_entity.type
_entity.pdbx_description
1 polymer ?
#
loop_
_entity_poly.entity_id
_entity_poly.type
_entity_poly.pdbx_seq_one_letter_code
_entity_poly.pdbx_strand_id
1 'polypeptide(L)'
;MGTQLSGVKTAIASFIGNTNTGEDQRAVSYELISFKDSPTLRLANTEDTSAVISAVQALSASGGDDCPEDSLGALGLALSRIDADEDSEGSVILATDASPGTGNVDALIAQARASGTRVNVLLSGDCVAGAATKSRAINGNTDVIPAATLSSREVFSRLAKDTGGLYFYAPGATAEVYSDLLGQIFSSVAEGITPIKSDELVEGIKGDAGEDHLYRLDVPAGAKLLRVMSYGGTGNISLFMKRESIPTETDYESRSARPSTNSQTMQVDNPVAGTYYIRLSGVSAYSKVALRALVRN
;
A
#
# COMPACT_ATOMS: atom_id res chain seq x y z
N MET A 1 -8.14 1.25 -20.31
CA MET A 1 -7.42 2.39 -19.67
C MET A 1 -6.95 3.52 -20.62
N GLY A 2 -7.65 3.91 -21.68
CA GLY A 2 -7.12 4.87 -22.67
C GLY A 2 -6.77 6.26 -22.13
N THR A 3 -7.70 6.91 -21.42
CA THR A 3 -7.50 8.25 -20.83
C THR A 3 -6.70 8.21 -19.53
N GLN A 4 -6.83 7.11 -18.78
CA GLN A 4 -6.16 6.88 -17.51
C GLN A 4 -4.65 6.66 -17.69
N LEU A 5 -4.24 6.02 -18.79
CA LEU A 5 -2.84 5.69 -19.04
C LEU A 5 -1.93 6.92 -19.09
N SER A 6 -2.42 8.07 -19.56
CA SER A 6 -1.64 9.31 -19.53
C SER A 6 -1.35 9.76 -18.10
N GLY A 7 -2.34 9.69 -17.20
CA GLY A 7 -2.14 10.02 -15.78
C GLY A 7 -1.18 9.06 -15.10
N VAL A 8 -1.33 7.75 -15.37
CA VAL A 8 -0.43 6.70 -14.85
C VAL A 8 1.02 6.95 -15.28
N LYS A 9 1.24 7.23 -16.57
CA LYS A 9 2.58 7.53 -17.10
C LYS A 9 3.21 8.75 -16.45
N THR A 10 2.45 9.84 -16.31
CA THR A 10 2.92 11.08 -15.67
C THR A 10 3.32 10.83 -14.23
N ALA A 11 2.46 10.14 -13.46
CA ALA A 11 2.71 9.86 -12.05
C ALA A 11 3.99 9.06 -11.82
N ILE A 12 4.17 7.99 -12.61
CA ILE A 12 5.34 7.11 -12.51
C ILE A 12 6.62 7.89 -12.87
N ALA A 13 6.60 8.67 -13.96
CA ALA A 13 7.76 9.45 -14.36
C ALA A 13 8.14 10.53 -13.32
N SER A 14 7.14 11.23 -12.76
CA SER A 14 7.36 12.19 -11.68
C SER A 14 7.89 11.54 -10.41
N PHE A 15 7.36 10.38 -10.02
CA PHE A 15 7.86 9.65 -8.86
C PHE A 15 9.33 9.30 -9.01
N ILE A 16 9.69 8.59 -10.09
CA ILE A 16 11.05 8.12 -10.34
C ILE A 16 12.04 9.28 -10.40
N GLY A 17 11.63 10.41 -11.00
CA GLY A 17 12.47 11.62 -11.06
C GLY A 17 12.72 12.27 -9.69
N ASN A 18 11.82 12.06 -8.71
CA ASN A 18 11.89 12.67 -7.39
C ASN A 18 12.48 11.75 -6.29
N THR A 19 12.58 10.44 -6.52
CA THR A 19 12.98 9.43 -5.50
C THR A 19 14.40 8.87 -5.63
N ASN A 20 15.21 9.42 -6.52
CA ASN A 20 16.60 8.97 -6.72
C ASN A 20 17.60 10.14 -6.77
N THR A 21 17.36 11.23 -6.03
CA THR A 21 18.16 12.46 -6.12
C THR A 21 18.98 12.79 -4.85
N GLY A 22 18.99 11.94 -3.82
CA GLY A 22 19.74 12.16 -2.58
C GLY A 22 20.64 10.99 -2.15
N GLU A 23 21.83 11.29 -1.60
CA GLU A 23 22.83 10.30 -1.10
C GLU A 23 22.32 9.39 0.04
N ASP A 24 21.21 9.74 0.70
CA ASP A 24 20.66 9.04 1.88
C ASP A 24 19.32 8.28 1.58
N GLN A 25 18.82 8.26 0.33
CA GLN A 25 17.57 7.56 -0.01
C GLN A 25 17.80 6.05 -0.22
N ARG A 26 16.86 5.20 0.23
CA ARG A 26 16.89 3.75 -0.04
C ARG A 26 17.01 3.51 -1.54
N ALA A 27 17.92 2.62 -1.97
CA ALA A 27 17.99 2.19 -3.36
C ALA A 27 16.67 1.51 -3.75
N VAL A 28 15.96 2.06 -4.73
CA VAL A 28 14.70 1.50 -5.26
C VAL A 28 14.97 0.93 -6.64
N SER A 29 14.70 -0.37 -6.80
CA SER A 29 14.65 -1.02 -8.11
C SER A 29 13.20 -1.18 -8.59
N TYR A 30 13.03 -1.19 -9.90
CA TYR A 30 11.72 -1.15 -10.55
C TYR A 30 11.56 -2.32 -11.51
N GLU A 31 10.37 -2.91 -11.54
CA GLU A 31 9.95 -3.88 -12.56
C GLU A 31 8.62 -3.43 -13.18
N LEU A 32 8.42 -3.63 -14.48
CA LEU A 32 7.19 -3.25 -15.16
C LEU A 32 6.52 -4.47 -15.78
N ILE A 33 5.30 -4.75 -15.33
CA ILE A 33 4.40 -5.75 -15.90
C ILE A 33 3.16 -5.03 -16.44
N SER A 34 2.79 -5.33 -17.68
CA SER A 34 1.49 -4.93 -18.25
C SER A 34 0.61 -6.16 -18.42
N PHE A 35 -0.71 -5.99 -18.44
CA PHE A 35 -1.63 -7.10 -18.69
C PHE A 35 -2.81 -6.67 -19.57
N LYS A 36 -3.39 -7.67 -20.24
CA LYS A 36 -4.73 -7.69 -20.83
C LYS A 36 -5.34 -9.04 -20.41
N ASP A 37 -5.52 -9.96 -21.34
CA ASP A 37 -5.90 -11.36 -21.09
C ASP A 37 -4.77 -12.21 -20.51
N SER A 38 -3.53 -11.70 -20.57
CA SER A 38 -2.35 -12.34 -20.00
C SER A 38 -1.31 -11.30 -19.58
N PRO A 39 -0.54 -11.55 -18.51
CA PRO A 39 0.54 -10.66 -18.10
C PRO A 39 1.74 -10.75 -19.03
N THR A 40 2.40 -9.62 -19.24
CA THR A 40 3.63 -9.46 -20.01
C THR A 40 4.65 -8.68 -19.19
N LEU A 41 5.82 -9.28 -18.95
CA LEU A 41 6.97 -8.54 -18.41
C LEU A 41 7.51 -7.58 -19.48
N ARG A 42 7.47 -6.28 -19.19
CA ARG A 42 7.92 -5.20 -20.09
C ARG A 42 9.32 -4.70 -19.78
N LEU A 43 9.70 -4.76 -18.51
CA LEU A 43 11.01 -4.37 -18.01
C LEU A 43 11.30 -5.27 -16.81
N ALA A 44 12.43 -5.97 -16.83
CA ALA A 44 12.92 -6.72 -15.67
C ALA A 44 13.45 -5.76 -14.59
N ASN A 45 13.55 -6.25 -13.36
CA ASN A 45 14.09 -5.48 -12.23
C ASN A 45 15.37 -4.69 -12.58
N THR A 46 15.34 -3.37 -12.37
CA THR A 46 16.45 -2.47 -12.68
C THR A 46 16.41 -1.21 -11.82
N GLU A 47 17.57 -0.65 -11.50
CA GLU A 47 17.72 0.67 -10.86
C GLU A 47 17.88 1.81 -11.89
N ASP A 48 17.98 1.48 -13.20
CA ASP A 48 18.10 2.46 -14.27
C ASP A 48 16.77 3.20 -14.48
N THR A 49 16.63 4.34 -13.80
CA THR A 49 15.47 5.23 -13.87
C THR A 49 15.11 5.67 -15.28
N SER A 50 16.10 5.82 -16.17
CA SER A 50 15.87 6.23 -17.56
C SER A 50 15.26 5.08 -18.37
N ALA A 51 15.70 3.85 -18.13
CA ALA A 51 15.10 2.66 -18.73
C ALA A 51 13.64 2.48 -18.24
N VAL A 52 13.37 2.71 -16.95
CA VAL A 52 12.03 2.62 -16.39
C VAL A 52 11.08 3.66 -16.99
N ILE A 53 11.51 4.93 -17.02
CA ILE A 53 10.72 6.02 -17.63
C ILE A 53 10.44 5.71 -19.10
N SER A 54 11.43 5.23 -19.85
CA SER A 54 11.29 4.86 -21.26
C SER A 54 10.28 3.72 -21.46
N ALA A 55 10.34 2.67 -20.63
CA ALA A 55 9.41 1.54 -20.70
C ALA A 55 7.97 1.96 -20.39
N VAL A 56 7.78 2.83 -19.39
CA VAL A 56 6.47 3.37 -19.02
C VAL A 56 5.91 4.26 -20.13
N GLN A 57 6.73 5.14 -20.70
CA GLN A 57 6.32 6.02 -21.80
C GLN A 57 5.92 5.23 -23.06
N ALA A 58 6.53 4.07 -23.29
CA ALA A 58 6.21 3.17 -24.39
C ALA A 58 4.88 2.40 -24.23
N LEU A 59 4.26 2.39 -23.04
CA LEU A 59 2.97 1.74 -22.84
C LEU A 59 1.90 2.33 -23.76
N SER A 60 1.04 1.51 -24.31
CA SER A 60 -0.13 1.96 -25.06
C SER A 60 -1.34 1.15 -24.66
N ALA A 61 -2.50 1.79 -24.64
CA ALA A 61 -3.76 1.09 -24.44
C ALA A 61 -4.17 0.49 -25.78
N SER A 62 -4.44 -0.82 -25.80
CA SER A 62 -4.99 -1.53 -26.95
C SER A 62 -6.01 -2.56 -26.48
N GLY A 63 -7.03 -2.83 -27.31
CA GLY A 63 -8.17 -3.69 -26.93
C GLY A 63 -9.23 -2.98 -26.08
N GLY A 64 -10.13 -3.76 -25.46
CA GLY A 64 -11.18 -3.26 -24.57
C GLY A 64 -12.60 -3.81 -24.82
N ASP A 65 -12.77 -4.81 -25.68
CA ASP A 65 -14.10 -5.40 -25.96
C ASP A 65 -14.49 -6.50 -24.96
N ASP A 66 -13.51 -7.09 -24.26
CA ASP A 66 -13.67 -8.15 -23.29
C ASP A 66 -13.25 -7.71 -21.88
N CYS A 67 -14.18 -7.87 -20.94
CA CYS A 67 -13.92 -7.78 -19.51
C CYS A 67 -14.56 -9.03 -18.88
N PRO A 68 -13.91 -9.72 -17.94
CA PRO A 68 -12.75 -9.32 -17.12
C PRO A 68 -11.35 -9.46 -17.76
N GLU A 69 -10.34 -8.77 -17.17
CA GLU A 69 -8.91 -8.77 -17.55
C GLU A 69 -8.04 -9.53 -16.52
N ASP A 70 -6.86 -10.03 -16.92
CA ASP A 70 -5.98 -10.90 -16.10
C ASP A 70 -5.06 -10.13 -15.11
N SER A 71 -5.68 -9.25 -14.31
CA SER A 71 -5.00 -8.50 -13.24
C SER A 71 -4.50 -9.40 -12.09
N LEU A 72 -5.18 -10.52 -11.80
CA LEU A 72 -4.74 -11.46 -10.76
C LEU A 72 -3.55 -12.31 -11.22
N GLY A 73 -3.50 -12.73 -12.49
CA GLY A 73 -2.32 -13.37 -13.06
C GLY A 73 -1.12 -12.43 -13.09
N ALA A 74 -1.34 -11.14 -13.42
CA ALA A 74 -0.31 -10.12 -13.33
C ALA A 74 0.24 -9.92 -11.92
N LEU A 75 -0.64 -9.90 -10.92
CA LEU A 75 -0.24 -9.84 -9.51
C LEU A 75 0.56 -11.09 -9.11
N GLY A 76 0.12 -12.28 -9.49
CA GLY A 76 0.85 -13.52 -9.23
C GLY A 76 2.25 -13.53 -9.85
N LEU A 77 2.37 -13.04 -11.09
CA LEU A 77 3.66 -12.86 -11.76
C LEU A 77 4.55 -11.89 -10.97
N ALA A 78 4.03 -10.71 -10.60
CA ALA A 78 4.79 -9.73 -9.82
C ALA A 78 5.29 -10.30 -8.48
N LEU A 79 4.39 -10.95 -7.71
CA LEU A 79 4.74 -11.54 -6.41
C LEU A 79 5.74 -12.70 -6.52
N SER A 80 5.82 -13.38 -7.67
CA SER A 80 6.84 -14.43 -7.90
C SER A 80 8.22 -13.88 -8.26
N ARG A 81 8.31 -12.58 -8.55
CA ARG A 81 9.51 -11.89 -9.06
C ARG A 81 10.06 -10.84 -8.11
N ILE A 82 9.31 -10.49 -7.08
CA ILE A 82 9.82 -9.73 -5.95
C ILE A 82 10.65 -10.69 -5.10
N ASP A 83 11.96 -10.44 -5.05
CA ASP A 83 12.85 -11.19 -4.17
C ASP A 83 12.47 -10.91 -2.71
N ALA A 84 12.28 -11.98 -1.94
CA ALA A 84 12.12 -11.89 -0.50
C ALA A 84 13.53 -11.72 0.11
N ASP A 85 13.96 -10.47 0.25
CA ASP A 85 15.12 -10.13 1.06
C ASP A 85 14.63 -9.59 2.41
N GLU A 86 15.21 -10.07 3.52
CA GLU A 86 14.82 -9.65 4.87
C GLU A 86 15.06 -8.15 5.10
N ASP A 87 15.94 -7.55 4.29
CA ASP A 87 16.27 -6.12 4.32
C ASP A 87 15.50 -5.28 3.26
N SER A 88 14.66 -5.91 2.42
CA SER A 88 13.91 -5.22 1.36
C SER A 88 12.40 -5.25 1.57
N GLU A 89 11.74 -4.10 1.36
CA GLU A 89 10.28 -4.02 1.34
C GLU A 89 9.75 -4.14 -0.09
N GLY A 90 9.13 -5.29 -0.40
CA GLY A 90 8.41 -5.45 -1.66
C GLY A 90 7.16 -4.56 -1.74
N SER A 91 6.93 -3.92 -2.88
CA SER A 91 5.68 -3.21 -3.15
C SER A 91 5.20 -3.47 -4.57
N VAL A 92 3.94 -3.87 -4.72
CA VAL A 92 3.24 -3.95 -6.01
C VAL A 92 2.27 -2.77 -6.09
N ILE A 93 2.25 -2.10 -7.24
CA ILE A 93 1.29 -1.04 -7.55
C ILE A 93 0.47 -1.50 -8.75
N LEU A 94 -0.78 -1.87 -8.49
CA LEU A 94 -1.72 -2.34 -9.48
C LEU A 94 -2.65 -1.19 -9.90
N ALA A 95 -2.58 -0.77 -11.16
CA ALA A 95 -3.53 0.18 -11.73
C ALA A 95 -4.39 -0.53 -12.79
N THR A 96 -5.73 -0.46 -12.66
CA THR A 96 -6.65 -1.10 -13.61
C THR A 96 -7.98 -0.35 -13.73
N ASP A 97 -8.65 -0.43 -14.88
CA ASP A 97 -10.03 0.00 -15.08
C ASP A 97 -11.01 -1.17 -15.26
N ALA A 98 -10.54 -2.40 -15.06
CA ALA A 98 -11.29 -3.61 -15.37
C ALA A 98 -11.48 -4.51 -14.14
N SER A 99 -12.50 -5.36 -14.21
CA SER A 99 -12.70 -6.42 -13.23
C SER A 99 -11.66 -7.52 -13.38
N PRO A 100 -11.21 -8.12 -12.26
CA PRO A 100 -10.30 -9.24 -12.34
C PRO A 100 -10.99 -10.47 -12.94
N GLY A 101 -10.22 -11.27 -13.68
CA GLY A 101 -10.60 -12.63 -14.03
C GLY A 101 -10.78 -13.51 -12.78
N THR A 102 -11.18 -14.77 -12.99
CA THR A 102 -11.25 -15.74 -11.90
C THR A 102 -9.86 -16.04 -11.36
N GLY A 103 -9.66 -15.99 -10.04
CA GLY A 103 -8.37 -16.30 -9.42
C GLY A 103 -8.48 -16.54 -7.91
N ASN A 104 -7.43 -17.10 -7.33
CA ASN A 104 -7.38 -17.38 -5.90
C ASN A 104 -6.80 -16.18 -5.13
N VAL A 105 -7.68 -15.28 -4.73
CA VAL A 105 -7.31 -14.05 -4.01
C VAL A 105 -6.64 -14.36 -2.66
N ASP A 106 -7.08 -15.40 -1.96
CA ASP A 106 -6.51 -15.81 -0.66
C ASP A 106 -5.05 -16.25 -0.81
N ALA A 107 -4.73 -17.00 -1.87
CA ALA A 107 -3.37 -17.43 -2.15
C ALA A 107 -2.45 -16.24 -2.47
N LEU A 108 -2.93 -15.25 -3.23
CA LEU A 108 -2.17 -14.04 -3.54
C LEU A 108 -1.91 -13.19 -2.28
N ILE A 109 -2.92 -13.03 -1.42
CA ILE A 109 -2.76 -12.37 -0.11
C ILE A 109 -1.72 -13.11 0.73
N ALA A 110 -1.82 -14.45 0.82
CA ALA A 110 -0.89 -15.25 1.60
C ALA A 110 0.54 -15.14 1.07
N GLN A 111 0.73 -15.16 -0.26
CA GLN A 111 2.03 -14.99 -0.89
C GLN A 111 2.61 -13.61 -0.59
N ALA A 112 1.85 -12.54 -0.79
CA ALA A 112 2.32 -11.19 -0.52
C ALA A 112 2.67 -10.98 0.96
N ARG A 113 1.88 -11.54 1.88
CA ARG A 113 2.18 -11.50 3.33
C ARG A 113 3.44 -12.29 3.67
N ALA A 114 3.67 -13.43 3.03
CA ALA A 114 4.86 -14.24 3.26
C ALA A 114 6.15 -13.52 2.82
N SER A 115 6.08 -12.72 1.76
CA SER A 115 7.20 -11.90 1.27
C SER A 115 7.24 -10.47 1.85
N GLY A 116 6.37 -10.15 2.83
CA GLY A 116 6.24 -8.78 3.35
C GLY A 116 5.83 -7.74 2.31
N THR A 117 5.32 -8.19 1.15
CA THR A 117 4.98 -7.33 0.02
C THR A 117 3.62 -6.67 0.19
N ARG A 118 3.59 -5.35 0.03
CA ARG A 118 2.35 -4.55 0.04
C ARG A 118 1.75 -4.50 -1.36
N VAL A 119 0.45 -4.75 -1.48
CA VAL A 119 -0.27 -4.58 -2.76
C VAL A 119 -1.07 -3.29 -2.70
N ASN A 120 -0.62 -2.26 -3.40
CA ASN A 120 -1.33 -1.01 -3.55
C ASN A 120 -2.18 -1.05 -4.82
N VAL A 121 -3.41 -0.54 -4.78
CA VAL A 121 -4.32 -0.61 -5.92
C VAL A 121 -4.95 0.75 -6.23
N LEU A 122 -4.84 1.16 -7.49
CA LEU A 122 -5.64 2.22 -8.09
C LEU A 122 -6.67 1.60 -9.05
N LEU A 123 -7.93 1.61 -8.64
CA LEU A 123 -9.05 1.13 -9.44
C LEU A 123 -9.79 2.31 -10.09
N SER A 124 -9.83 2.34 -11.42
CA SER A 124 -10.40 3.43 -12.22
C SER A 124 -11.67 3.04 -12.99
N GLY A 125 -12.13 1.80 -12.82
CA GLY A 125 -13.33 1.27 -13.46
C GLY A 125 -13.72 -0.08 -12.88
N ASP A 126 -14.96 -0.48 -13.13
CA ASP A 126 -15.50 -1.77 -12.70
C ASP A 126 -16.51 -2.27 -13.74
N CYS A 127 -16.22 -3.38 -14.41
CA CYS A 127 -17.07 -3.90 -15.46
C CYS A 127 -18.32 -4.63 -14.93
N VAL A 128 -18.37 -5.03 -13.65
CA VAL A 128 -19.55 -5.71 -13.07
C VAL A 128 -20.67 -4.77 -12.64
N ALA A 129 -20.54 -3.45 -12.85
CA ALA A 129 -21.62 -2.49 -12.62
C ALA A 129 -22.88 -2.71 -13.52
N GLY A 130 -22.81 -3.60 -14.52
CA GLY A 130 -23.96 -4.03 -15.33
C GLY A 130 -24.83 -5.15 -14.74
N ALA A 131 -24.44 -5.80 -13.64
CA ALA A 131 -25.13 -6.99 -13.13
C ALA A 131 -26.02 -6.75 -11.88
N ALA A 132 -26.07 -5.53 -11.35
CA ALA A 132 -26.73 -5.22 -10.06
C ALA A 132 -28.21 -4.79 -10.17
N THR A 133 -28.91 -5.08 -11.27
CA THR A 133 -30.36 -4.78 -11.40
C THR A 133 -31.17 -5.97 -11.92
N LYS A 134 -31.05 -7.14 -11.28
CA LYS A 134 -32.16 -8.11 -11.22
C LYS A 134 -32.18 -8.80 -9.85
N SER A 135 -32.69 -8.11 -8.82
CA SER A 135 -33.21 -8.79 -7.64
C SER A 135 -34.36 -9.70 -8.09
N ARG A 136 -34.10 -10.99 -8.26
CA ARG A 136 -35.14 -12.01 -8.38
C ARG A 136 -35.49 -12.49 -6.98
N ALA A 137 -36.78 -12.38 -6.64
CA ALA A 137 -37.34 -12.92 -5.41
C ALA A 137 -37.01 -14.41 -5.28
N ILE A 138 -36.46 -14.80 -4.13
CA ILE A 138 -36.06 -16.18 -3.82
C ILE A 138 -37.28 -16.93 -3.29
N ASN A 139 -37.79 -17.88 -4.07
CA ASN A 139 -38.71 -18.91 -3.60
C ASN A 139 -37.96 -20.24 -3.43
N GLY A 140 -37.38 -20.45 -2.24
CA GLY A 140 -37.30 -21.75 -1.57
C GLY A 140 -36.72 -22.98 -2.31
N ASN A 141 -35.72 -22.85 -3.18
CA ASN A 141 -35.00 -24.01 -3.72
C ASN A 141 -33.48 -23.83 -3.58
N THR A 142 -32.79 -24.88 -3.09
CA THR A 142 -31.33 -24.94 -2.96
C THR A 142 -30.71 -25.18 -4.34
N ASP A 143 -30.68 -24.16 -5.18
CA ASP A 143 -29.80 -24.14 -6.35
C ASP A 143 -28.43 -23.61 -5.91
N VAL A 144 -27.38 -24.36 -6.24
CA VAL A 144 -25.99 -23.95 -6.06
C VAL A 144 -25.79 -22.64 -6.80
N ILE A 145 -25.68 -21.53 -6.06
CA ILE A 145 -25.43 -20.20 -6.61
C ILE A 145 -24.04 -20.26 -7.27
N PRO A 146 -23.90 -20.02 -8.59
CA PRO A 146 -22.59 -19.85 -9.19
C PRO A 146 -21.87 -18.74 -8.43
N ALA A 147 -20.63 -19.00 -7.97
CA ALA A 147 -19.84 -18.04 -7.20
C ALA A 147 -19.98 -16.65 -7.83
N ALA A 148 -20.64 -15.73 -7.12
CA ALA A 148 -20.89 -14.40 -7.64
C ALA A 148 -19.54 -13.79 -7.99
N THR A 149 -19.37 -13.32 -9.23
CA THR A 149 -18.22 -12.50 -9.61
C THR A 149 -18.15 -11.36 -8.61
N LEU A 150 -17.20 -11.44 -7.67
CA LEU A 150 -17.00 -10.41 -6.66
C LEU A 150 -16.74 -9.10 -7.42
N SER A 151 -17.37 -8.01 -6.97
CA SER A 151 -17.12 -6.71 -7.60
C SER A 151 -15.62 -6.41 -7.56
N SER A 152 -15.08 -5.78 -8.60
CA SER A 152 -13.66 -5.39 -8.65
C SER A 152 -13.24 -4.64 -7.40
N ARG A 153 -14.16 -3.84 -6.86
CA ARG A 153 -14.01 -3.11 -5.61
C ARG A 153 -13.79 -4.03 -4.42
N GLU A 154 -14.54 -5.11 -4.29
CA GLU A 154 -14.42 -6.07 -3.19
C GLU A 154 -13.08 -6.81 -3.25
N VAL A 155 -12.72 -7.32 -4.42
CA VAL A 155 -11.45 -8.06 -4.62
C VAL A 155 -10.25 -7.17 -4.30
N PHE A 156 -10.18 -5.99 -4.93
CA PHE A 156 -9.01 -5.14 -4.83
C PHE A 156 -8.90 -4.39 -3.50
N SER A 157 -10.03 -3.96 -2.91
CA SER A 157 -9.98 -3.37 -1.57
C SER A 157 -9.51 -4.37 -0.52
N ARG A 158 -9.93 -5.64 -0.65
CA ARG A 158 -9.46 -6.72 0.22
C ARG A 158 -7.98 -7.01 0.01
N LEU A 159 -7.51 -7.14 -1.23
CA LEU A 159 -6.09 -7.35 -1.53
C LEU A 159 -5.22 -6.27 -0.90
N ALA A 160 -5.58 -5.01 -1.09
CA ALA A 160 -4.81 -3.90 -0.52
C ALA A 160 -4.83 -3.92 1.01
N LYS A 161 -6.02 -4.01 1.61
CA LYS A 161 -6.18 -4.04 3.07
C LYS A 161 -5.41 -5.20 3.71
N ASP A 162 -5.61 -6.41 3.23
CA ASP A 162 -5.08 -7.62 3.86
C ASP A 162 -3.55 -7.78 3.66
N THR A 163 -2.97 -7.02 2.71
CA THR A 163 -1.51 -6.91 2.49
C THR A 163 -0.92 -5.61 3.04
N GLY A 164 -1.74 -4.74 3.62
CA GLY A 164 -1.30 -3.48 4.20
C GLY A 164 -0.92 -2.40 3.20
N GLY A 165 -1.40 -2.51 1.97
CA GLY A 165 -1.28 -1.49 0.91
C GLY A 165 -2.47 -0.53 0.86
N LEU A 166 -2.33 0.51 0.06
CA LEU A 166 -3.36 1.53 -0.16
C LEU A 166 -4.35 1.11 -1.26
N TYR A 167 -5.61 1.50 -1.11
CA TYR A 167 -6.65 1.30 -2.12
C TYR A 167 -7.33 2.62 -2.47
N PHE A 168 -7.33 2.94 -3.76
CA PHE A 168 -8.06 4.09 -4.30
C PHE A 168 -9.06 3.64 -5.36
N TYR A 169 -10.28 4.18 -5.28
CA TYR A 169 -11.32 3.98 -6.28
C TYR A 169 -11.71 5.34 -6.89
N ALA A 170 -11.38 5.55 -8.15
CA ALA A 170 -11.51 6.84 -8.82
C ALA A 170 -12.07 6.70 -10.25
N PRO A 171 -13.31 6.18 -10.43
CA PRO A 171 -13.89 6.01 -11.75
C PRO A 171 -14.11 7.36 -12.44
N GLY A 172 -13.69 7.47 -13.70
CA GLY A 172 -13.90 8.67 -14.51
C GLY A 172 -13.10 9.90 -14.06
N ALA A 173 -12.11 9.74 -13.18
CA ALA A 173 -11.26 10.83 -12.73
C ALA A 173 -10.33 11.34 -13.86
N THR A 174 -9.75 12.53 -13.67
CA THR A 174 -8.81 13.13 -14.63
C THR A 174 -7.40 12.54 -14.50
N ALA A 175 -6.55 12.80 -15.49
CA ALA A 175 -5.15 12.37 -15.46
C ALA A 175 -4.39 12.92 -14.24
N GLU A 176 -4.70 14.16 -13.84
CA GLU A 176 -4.12 14.82 -12.67
C GLU A 176 -4.51 14.10 -11.38
N VAL A 177 -5.80 13.75 -11.23
CA VAL A 177 -6.27 13.00 -10.04
C VAL A 177 -5.61 11.63 -9.96
N TYR A 178 -5.48 10.89 -11.07
CA TYR A 178 -4.74 9.63 -11.05
C TYR A 178 -3.26 9.82 -10.67
N SER A 179 -2.66 10.93 -11.11
CA SER A 179 -1.28 11.27 -10.77
C SER A 179 -1.10 11.51 -9.28
N ASP A 180 -2.00 12.27 -8.66
CA ASP A 180 -1.95 12.57 -7.22
C ASP A 180 -2.15 11.31 -6.36
N LEU A 181 -3.10 10.44 -6.75
CA LEU A 181 -3.37 9.19 -6.03
C LEU A 181 -2.20 8.21 -6.12
N LEU A 182 -1.59 8.08 -7.31
CA LEU A 182 -0.37 7.29 -7.47
C LEU A 182 0.80 7.91 -6.71
N GLY A 183 0.94 9.24 -6.70
CA GLY A 183 1.93 9.95 -5.90
C GLY A 183 1.87 9.58 -4.41
N GLN A 184 0.67 9.44 -3.84
CA GLN A 184 0.51 9.00 -2.45
C GLN A 184 0.98 7.55 -2.22
N ILE A 185 0.67 6.63 -3.15
CA ILE A 185 1.18 5.25 -3.10
C ILE A 185 2.70 5.27 -3.13
N PHE A 186 3.24 6.01 -4.07
CA PHE A 186 4.66 6.16 -4.30
C PHE A 186 5.43 6.73 -3.10
N SER A 187 4.93 7.79 -2.46
CA SER A 187 5.50 8.30 -1.20
C SER A 187 5.48 7.23 -0.11
N SER A 188 4.39 6.47 0.03
CA SER A 188 4.30 5.38 1.01
C SER A 188 5.26 4.21 0.71
N VAL A 189 5.61 3.98 -0.55
CA VAL A 189 6.62 2.99 -0.95
C VAL A 189 8.03 3.52 -0.65
N ALA A 190 8.30 4.77 -0.99
CA ALA A 190 9.62 5.39 -0.83
C ALA A 190 10.02 5.63 0.62
N GLU A 191 9.10 6.07 1.48
CA GLU A 191 9.34 6.28 2.90
C GLU A 191 9.58 4.96 3.66
N GLY A 192 9.09 3.83 3.10
CA GLY A 192 9.12 2.52 3.76
C GLY A 192 8.20 2.45 4.99
N ILE A 193 7.80 1.24 5.36
CA ILE A 193 7.10 0.97 6.63
C ILE A 193 7.90 -0.09 7.36
N THR A 194 8.61 0.32 8.39
CA THR A 194 9.46 -0.59 9.17
C THR A 194 8.59 -1.53 10.01
N PRO A 195 8.57 -2.85 9.74
CA PRO A 195 7.88 -3.81 10.61
C PRO A 195 8.64 -3.90 11.94
N ILE A 196 7.91 -3.86 13.05
CA ILE A 196 8.48 -4.01 14.40
C ILE A 196 7.74 -5.10 15.16
N LYS A 197 8.48 -5.85 15.97
CA LYS A 197 7.91 -6.82 16.91
C LYS A 197 7.54 -6.12 18.22
N SER A 198 6.64 -6.75 18.97
CA SER A 198 6.37 -6.29 20.33
C SER A 198 7.66 -6.28 21.17
N ASP A 199 7.86 -5.18 21.88
CA ASP A 199 8.98 -4.88 22.76
C ASP A 199 10.34 -4.60 22.06
N GLU A 200 10.36 -4.61 20.73
CA GLU A 200 11.51 -4.26 19.91
C GLU A 200 11.85 -2.77 20.03
N LEU A 201 13.14 -2.48 20.16
CA LEU A 201 13.67 -1.12 20.26
C LEU A 201 14.24 -0.70 18.90
N VAL A 202 13.64 0.33 18.30
CA VAL A 202 14.19 1.01 17.12
C VAL A 202 14.98 2.22 17.60
N GLU A 203 16.27 2.27 17.30
CA GLU A 203 17.16 3.37 17.71
C GLU A 203 17.69 4.18 16.53
N GLY A 204 18.28 5.34 16.81
CA GLY A 204 18.98 6.13 15.81
C GLY A 204 18.08 6.89 14.83
N ILE A 205 16.77 6.94 15.10
CA ILE A 205 15.79 7.60 14.24
C ILE A 205 16.13 9.09 14.13
N LYS A 206 16.22 9.58 12.90
CA LYS A 206 16.59 10.96 12.55
C LYS A 206 15.73 11.45 11.37
N GLY A 207 15.59 12.76 11.24
CA GLY A 207 14.94 13.37 10.10
C GLY A 207 14.76 14.88 10.29
N ASP A 208 14.33 15.54 9.23
CA ASP A 208 14.05 16.97 9.20
C ASP A 208 12.61 17.32 9.61
N ALA A 209 12.29 18.62 9.65
CA ALA A 209 10.92 19.06 9.85
C ALA A 209 10.03 18.60 8.69
N GLY A 210 8.92 17.95 9.01
CA GLY A 210 8.00 17.34 8.04
C GLY A 210 8.40 15.94 7.57
N GLU A 211 9.59 15.45 7.94
CA GLU A 211 10.01 14.10 7.58
C GLU A 211 9.39 13.06 8.52
N ASP A 212 8.82 12.02 7.94
CA ASP A 212 8.11 10.96 8.64
C ASP A 212 8.89 9.65 8.65
N HIS A 213 8.73 8.86 9.71
CA HIS A 213 9.02 7.42 9.72
C HIS A 213 7.74 6.65 10.01
N LEU A 214 7.50 5.59 9.25
CA LEU A 214 6.36 4.71 9.43
C LEU A 214 6.79 3.36 9.99
N TYR A 215 6.01 2.85 10.94
CA TYR A 215 6.18 1.53 11.53
C TYR A 215 4.89 0.73 11.46
N ARG A 216 5.02 -0.59 11.42
CA ARG A 216 3.90 -1.54 11.46
C ARG A 216 4.10 -2.56 12.56
N LEU A 217 3.05 -2.83 13.34
CA LEU A 217 3.03 -3.80 14.42
C LEU A 217 1.77 -4.66 14.33
N ASP A 218 1.93 -5.98 14.30
CA ASP A 218 0.80 -6.91 14.44
C ASP A 218 0.40 -7.06 15.91
N VAL A 219 -0.87 -6.81 16.21
CA VAL A 219 -1.46 -7.02 17.54
C VAL A 219 -2.34 -8.26 17.51
N PRO A 220 -2.01 -9.32 18.28
CA PRO A 220 -2.79 -10.54 18.33
C PRO A 220 -4.13 -10.34 19.07
N ALA A 221 -5.08 -11.23 18.78
CA ALA A 221 -6.33 -11.28 19.52
C ALA A 221 -6.09 -11.57 21.01
N GLY A 222 -6.87 -10.89 21.86
CA GLY A 222 -6.79 -11.04 23.31
C GLY A 222 -5.78 -10.13 24.01
N ALA A 223 -5.01 -9.34 23.26
CA ALA A 223 -4.12 -8.33 23.82
C ALA A 223 -4.88 -7.38 24.77
N LYS A 224 -4.26 -7.06 25.90
CA LYS A 224 -4.79 -6.18 26.96
C LYS A 224 -4.23 -4.78 26.89
N LEU A 225 -3.06 -4.62 26.27
CA LEU A 225 -2.38 -3.35 26.18
C LEU A 225 -1.57 -3.28 24.89
N LEU A 226 -1.70 -2.17 24.18
CA LEU A 226 -0.70 -1.68 23.24
C LEU A 226 -0.18 -0.34 23.74
N ARG A 227 1.14 -0.23 23.95
CA ARG A 227 1.79 1.02 24.33
C ARG A 227 2.92 1.33 23.36
N VAL A 228 2.90 2.54 22.80
CA VAL A 228 3.98 3.04 21.93
C VAL A 228 4.63 4.23 22.63
N MET A 229 5.96 4.22 22.69
CA MET A 229 6.75 5.28 23.30
C MET A 229 7.88 5.69 22.39
N SER A 230 8.17 7.00 22.37
CA SER A 230 9.42 7.54 21.83
C SER A 230 10.19 8.26 22.92
N TYR A 231 11.52 8.22 22.84
CA TYR A 231 12.42 8.82 23.82
C TYR A 231 13.85 8.93 23.30
N GLY A 232 14.74 9.58 24.06
CA GLY A 232 16.14 9.76 23.71
C GLY A 232 16.37 10.86 22.66
N GLY A 233 17.63 11.13 22.35
CA GLY A 233 17.99 12.08 21.28
C GLY A 233 17.50 13.52 21.49
N THR A 234 17.29 14.23 20.38
CA THR A 234 16.85 15.64 20.33
C THR A 234 15.71 15.83 19.33
N GLY A 235 15.14 17.04 19.30
CA GLY A 235 14.10 17.43 18.35
C GLY A 235 12.68 17.35 18.91
N ASN A 236 11.71 17.65 18.05
CA ASN A 236 10.29 17.64 18.37
C ASN A 236 9.57 16.77 17.34
N ILE A 237 8.82 15.79 17.81
CA ILE A 237 8.08 14.86 16.95
C ILE A 237 6.66 14.68 17.47
N SER A 238 5.74 14.30 16.57
CA SER A 238 4.42 13.81 16.91
C SER A 238 4.33 12.32 16.57
N LEU A 239 3.63 11.55 17.41
CA LEU A 239 3.25 10.18 17.11
C LEU A 239 1.76 10.11 16.76
N PHE A 240 1.44 9.36 15.73
CA PHE A 240 0.08 9.01 15.35
C PHE A 240 -0.01 7.50 15.17
N MET A 241 -1.18 6.92 15.45
CA MET A 241 -1.40 5.50 15.27
C MET A 241 -2.82 5.23 14.78
N LYS A 242 -2.94 4.26 13.88
CA LYS A 242 -4.22 3.79 13.35
C LYS A 242 -4.14 2.32 12.95
N ARG A 243 -5.20 1.57 13.23
CA ARG A 243 -5.31 0.17 12.84
C ARG A 243 -5.80 0.05 11.38
N GLU A 244 -5.31 -0.95 10.67
CA GLU A 244 -5.63 -1.29 9.27
C GLU A 244 -5.34 -0.20 8.22
N SER A 245 -4.75 0.94 8.60
CA SER A 245 -4.39 2.03 7.67
C SER A 245 -3.35 2.96 8.28
N ILE A 246 -2.58 3.63 7.43
CA ILE A 246 -1.56 4.61 7.84
C ILE A 246 -2.27 5.85 8.41
N PRO A 247 -1.91 6.32 9.62
CA PRO A 247 -2.49 7.54 10.18
C PRO A 247 -1.98 8.80 9.45
N THR A 248 -2.85 9.79 9.32
CA THR A 248 -2.49 11.15 8.90
C THR A 248 -2.54 12.10 10.10
N GLU A 249 -2.16 13.37 9.90
CA GLU A 249 -2.29 14.39 10.95
C GLU A 249 -3.74 14.67 11.36
N THR A 250 -4.70 14.35 10.48
CA THR A 250 -6.13 14.64 10.67
C THR A 250 -6.99 13.37 10.80
N ASP A 251 -6.44 12.19 10.50
CA ASP A 251 -7.13 10.90 10.55
C ASP A 251 -6.27 9.85 11.27
N TYR A 252 -6.57 9.61 12.54
CA TYR A 252 -5.85 8.71 13.44
C TYR A 252 -6.78 8.12 14.50
N GLU A 253 -6.42 6.97 15.08
CA GLU A 253 -7.12 6.40 16.24
C GLU A 253 -6.48 6.82 17.57
N SER A 254 -5.17 7.08 17.57
CA SER A 254 -4.42 7.55 18.74
C SER A 254 -3.33 8.53 18.33
N ARG A 255 -3.04 9.52 19.17
CA ARG A 255 -2.03 10.55 18.92
C ARG A 255 -1.32 10.98 20.21
N SER A 256 -0.04 11.33 20.09
CA SER A 256 0.73 11.98 21.14
C SER A 256 1.65 13.03 20.53
N ALA A 257 1.46 14.30 20.89
CA ALA A 257 2.21 15.43 20.34
C ALA A 257 2.46 16.49 21.41
N ARG A 258 3.17 16.09 22.45
CA ARG A 258 3.64 16.99 23.49
C ARG A 258 4.58 18.03 22.84
N PRO A 259 4.41 19.32 23.15
CA PRO A 259 5.18 20.38 22.50
C PRO A 259 6.66 20.30 22.89
N SER A 260 7.53 20.71 21.97
CA SER A 260 8.97 20.92 22.20
C SER A 260 9.73 19.68 22.70
N THR A 261 9.27 18.47 22.37
CA THR A 261 9.92 17.24 22.81
C THR A 261 9.70 16.09 21.83
N ASN A 262 10.64 15.15 21.79
CA ASN A 262 10.45 13.88 21.12
C ASN A 262 9.89 12.78 22.05
N SER A 263 9.67 13.08 23.34
CA SER A 263 9.20 12.09 24.30
C SER A 263 7.67 11.97 24.27
N GLN A 264 7.20 11.06 23.42
CA GLN A 264 5.78 10.83 23.18
C GLN A 264 5.34 9.48 23.74
N THR A 265 4.06 9.37 24.06
CA THR A 265 3.47 8.12 24.54
C THR A 265 2.03 8.01 24.07
N MET A 266 1.71 6.88 23.45
CA MET A 266 0.36 6.46 23.08
C MET A 266 0.04 5.14 23.78
N GLN A 267 -1.22 4.96 24.16
CA GLN A 267 -1.70 3.74 24.79
C GLN A 267 -3.10 3.42 24.29
N VAL A 268 -3.34 2.14 23.99
CA VAL A 268 -4.66 1.58 23.71
C VAL A 268 -4.87 0.40 24.64
N ASP A 269 -5.91 0.49 25.46
CA ASP A 269 -6.32 -0.60 26.34
C ASP A 269 -7.23 -1.56 25.58
N ASN A 270 -7.03 -2.86 25.77
CA ASN A 270 -7.73 -3.93 25.06
C ASN A 270 -7.78 -3.69 23.54
N PRO A 271 -6.62 -3.51 22.86
CA PRO A 271 -6.58 -3.24 21.43
C PRO A 271 -7.28 -4.35 20.64
N VAL A 272 -8.00 -3.96 19.59
CA VAL A 272 -8.59 -4.91 18.66
C VAL A 272 -7.48 -5.59 17.88
N ALA A 273 -7.58 -6.90 17.66
CA ALA A 273 -6.62 -7.62 16.84
C ALA A 273 -6.50 -7.00 15.44
N GLY A 274 -5.28 -6.89 14.93
CA GLY A 274 -5.05 -6.32 13.61
C GLY A 274 -3.66 -5.70 13.46
N THR A 275 -3.46 -5.09 12.31
CA THR A 275 -2.23 -4.37 11.99
C THR A 275 -2.35 -2.94 12.48
N TYR A 276 -1.43 -2.49 13.33
CA TYR A 276 -1.33 -1.09 13.73
C TYR A 276 -0.19 -0.41 12.99
N TYR A 277 -0.50 0.72 12.36
CA TYR A 277 0.49 1.61 11.76
C TYR A 277 0.79 2.75 12.72
N ILE A 278 2.06 3.07 12.87
CA ILE A 278 2.56 4.12 13.73
C ILE A 278 3.34 5.09 12.84
N ARG A 279 2.96 6.37 12.85
CA ARG A 279 3.71 7.44 12.18
C ARG A 279 4.42 8.26 13.23
N LEU A 280 5.73 8.37 13.08
CA LEU A 280 6.57 9.37 13.74
C LEU A 280 6.76 10.52 12.76
N SER A 281 6.33 11.73 13.14
CA SER A 281 6.36 12.90 12.27
C SER A 281 7.20 14.02 12.88
N GLY A 282 8.18 14.52 12.13
CA GLY A 282 9.05 15.62 12.54
C GLY A 282 8.31 16.95 12.62
N VAL A 283 8.18 17.53 13.81
CA VAL A 283 7.73 18.93 13.98
C VAL A 283 8.90 19.89 13.80
N SER A 284 10.10 19.45 14.16
CA SER A 284 11.39 20.09 13.85
C SER A 284 12.39 18.98 13.54
N ALA A 285 13.58 19.32 13.04
CA ALA A 285 14.66 18.34 12.89
C ALA A 285 14.87 17.55 14.21
N TYR A 286 15.03 16.23 14.09
CA TYR A 286 15.17 15.28 15.17
C TYR A 286 16.30 14.29 14.87
N SER A 287 16.94 13.79 15.91
CA SER A 287 18.10 12.90 15.77
C SER A 287 18.27 12.01 16.98
N LYS A 288 18.68 10.77 16.73
CA LYS A 288 18.92 9.73 17.75
C LYS A 288 17.70 9.47 18.63
N VAL A 289 16.50 9.64 18.06
CA VAL A 289 15.25 9.25 18.70
C VAL A 289 15.18 7.73 18.71
N ALA A 290 14.63 7.17 19.78
CA ALA A 290 14.29 5.76 19.88
C ALA A 290 12.77 5.60 19.95
N LEU A 291 12.26 4.51 19.39
CA LEU A 291 10.85 4.13 19.40
C LEU A 291 10.70 2.68 19.88
N ARG A 292 9.72 2.45 20.75
CA ARG A 292 9.40 1.12 21.28
C ARG A 292 7.90 0.93 21.36
N ALA A 293 7.42 -0.19 20.84
CA ALA A 293 6.01 -0.58 20.93
C ALA A 293 5.85 -1.89 21.69
N LEU A 294 5.07 -1.90 22.76
CA LEU A 294 4.88 -3.02 23.66
C LEU A 294 3.42 -3.49 23.61
N VAL A 295 3.23 -4.76 23.25
CA VAL A 295 1.96 -5.47 23.37
C VAL A 295 2.02 -6.37 24.60
N ARG A 296 0.96 -6.34 25.43
CA ARG A 296 0.79 -7.29 26.55
C ARG A 296 -0.55 -8.01 26.46
N ASN A 297 -0.55 -9.28 26.81
CA ASN A 297 -1.74 -10.12 26.99
C ASN A 297 -2.18 -10.17 28.46
#